data_AF-A0A060C9H6-F1
#
_entry.id   AF-A0A060C9H6-F1
#
_cell.length_a   1.000
_cell.length_b   1.000
_cell.length_c   1.000
_cell.angle_alpha   90.00
_cell.angle_beta   90.00
_cell.angle_gamma   90.00
#
_symmetry.space_group_name_H-M   'P 1'
#
loop_
_entity.id
_entity.type
_entity.pdbx_description
1 polymer ?
#
loop_
_entity_poly.entity_id
_entity_poly.type
_entity_poly.pdbx_seq_one_letter_code
_entity_poly.pdbx_strand_id
1 'polypeptide(L)' 'MLDSARHFQSVEEVERVLDIMALHKLNTFHWHLTDDQGWRIEIPRYPK' A
#
# COMPACT_ATOMS: atom_id res chain seq x y z
N MET A 1 6.88 -6.50 -0.24
CA MET A 1 6.11 -5.71 -1.22
C MET A 1 4.64 -5.94 -0.93
N LEU A 2 3.84 -4.89 -0.80
CA LEU A 2 2.38 -4.99 -0.65
C LEU A 2 1.70 -4.53 -1.94
N ASP A 3 0.82 -5.35 -2.50
CA ASP A 3 0.05 -5.05 -3.71
C ASP A 3 -1.39 -4.68 -3.35
N SER A 4 -1.64 -3.37 -3.33
CA SER A 4 -2.97 -2.81 -3.04
C SER A 4 -3.81 -2.62 -4.31
N ALA A 5 -3.19 -2.73 -5.48
CA ALA A 5 -3.88 -2.57 -6.76
C ALA A 5 -4.82 -3.74 -7.02
N ARG A 6 -4.34 -4.98 -6.82
CA ARG A 6 -5.11 -6.20 -7.07
C ARG A 6 -6.18 -6.47 -6.00
N HIS A 7 -5.85 -6.21 -4.74
CA HIS A 7 -6.78 -6.35 -3.62
C HIS A 7 -6.57 -5.18 -2.66
N PHE A 8 -7.64 -4.52 -2.26
CA PHE A 8 -7.55 -3.39 -1.35
C PHE A 8 -7.34 -3.88 0.10
N GLN A 9 -6.49 -3.19 0.85
CA GLN A 9 -6.32 -3.37 2.29
C GLN A 9 -6.81 -2.13 3.03
N SER A 10 -7.39 -2.30 4.21
CA SER A 10 -7.72 -1.18 5.08
C SER A 10 -6.45 -0.51 5.63
N VAL A 11 -6.59 0.71 6.16
CA VAL A 11 -5.45 1.43 6.75
C VAL A 11 -4.89 0.64 7.94
N GLU A 12 -5.76 0.06 8.76
CA GLU A 12 -5.39 -0.73 9.93
C GLU A 12 -4.58 -1.98 9.54
N GLU A 13 -4.91 -2.61 8.41
CA GLU A 13 -4.14 -3.74 7.89
C GLU A 13 -2.73 -3.32 7.44
N VAL A 14 -2.61 -2.16 6.78
CA VAL A 14 -1.31 -1.61 6.37
C VAL A 14 -0.47 -1.24 7.58
N GLU A 15 -1.05 -0.58 8.58
CA GLU A 15 -0.37 -0.24 9.84
C GLU A 15 0.16 -1.49 10.56
N ARG A 16 -0.65 -2.56 10.62
CA ARG A 16 -0.21 -3.84 11.20
C ARG A 16 0.99 -4.44 10.46
N VAL A 17 1.06 -4.31 9.13
CA VAL A 17 2.22 -4.75 8.36
C VAL A 17 3.45 -3.92 8.72
N LEU A 18 3.31 -2.60 8.86
CA LEU A 18 4.40 -1.71 9.26
C LEU A 18 4.92 -2.02 10.67
N ASP A 19 4.05 -2.33 11.62
CA ASP A 19 4.44 -2.76 12.98
C ASP A 19 5.29 -4.04 12.95
N ILE A 20 4.88 -5.04 12.17
CA ILE A 20 5.63 -6.28 12.00
C ILE A 20 6.98 -6.02 11.32
N MET A 21 7.02 -5.14 10.32
CA MET A 21 8.27 -4.74 9.67
C MET A 21 9.24 -4.09 10.64
N ALA A 22 8.74 -3.19 11.50
CA ALA A 22 9.54 -2.53 12.54
C ALA A 22 10.13 -3.55 13.53
N LEU A 23 9.33 -4.52 13.99
CA LEU A 23 9.79 -5.59 14.88
C LEU A 23 10.96 -6.40 14.27
N HIS A 24 10.93 -6.62 12.96
CA HIS A 24 11.95 -7.35 12.22
C HIS A 24 13.06 -6.48 11.63
N LYS A 25 13.12 -5.19 11.99
CA LYS A 25 14.11 -4.22 11.49
C LYS A 25 14.11 -4.07 9.95
N LEU A 26 12.98 -4.34 9.31
CA LEU A 26 12.79 -4.04 7.89
C LEU A 26 12.56 -2.53 7.74
N ASN A 27 13.27 -1.91 6.80
CA ASN A 27 13.27 -0.46 6.64
C ASN A 27 12.79 0.02 5.26
N THR A 28 12.39 -0.90 4.38
CA THR A 28 11.93 -0.58 3.03
C THR A 28 10.54 -1.16 2.81
N PHE A 29 9.56 -0.30 2.59
CA PHE A 29 8.19 -0.69 2.25
C PHE A 29 7.92 -0.42 0.77
N HIS A 30 8.14 -1.44 -0.06
CA HIS A 30 7.76 -1.37 -1.47
C HIS A 30 6.23 -1.54 -1.57
N TRP A 31 5.54 -0.44 -1.88
CA TRP A 31 4.09 -0.37 -2.00
C TRP A 31 3.67 -0.25 -3.46
N HIS A 32 3.04 -1.31 -3.99
CA HIS A 32 2.51 -1.35 -5.35
C HIS A 32 1.05 -0.87 -5.34
N LEU A 33 0.86 0.40 -5.73
CA LEU A 33 -0.40 1.13 -5.57
C LEU A 33 -1.32 1.09 -6.80
N THR A 34 -0.79 0.69 -7.95
CA THR A 34 -1.48 0.77 -9.25
C THR A 34 -1.17 -0.44 -10.12
N ASP A 35 -2.19 -1.00 -10.77
CA ASP A 35 -2.12 -2.09 -11.75
C ASP A 35 -3.39 -2.05 -12.60
N ASP A 36 -3.56 -2.97 -13.56
CA ASP A 36 -4.71 -2.99 -14.47
C ASP A 36 -6.06 -3.12 -13.73
N GLN A 37 -6.05 -3.69 -12.51
CA GLN A 37 -7.25 -3.95 -11.71
C GLN A 37 -7.59 -2.82 -10.72
N GLY A 38 -6.72 -1.81 -10.56
CA GLY A 38 -6.99 -0.78 -9.57
C GLY A 38 -5.98 0.37 -9.50
N TRP A 39 -6.50 1.53 -9.10
CA TRP A 39 -5.77 2.76 -8.85
C TRP A 39 -6.04 3.20 -7.40
N ARG A 40 -5.03 3.17 -6.52
CA ARG A 40 -5.22 3.34 -5.06
C ARG A 40 -4.58 4.60 -4.46
N ILE A 41 -4.11 5.52 -5.30
CA ILE A 41 -3.48 6.76 -4.84
C ILE A 41 -4.20 7.96 -5.45
N GLU A 42 -4.60 8.92 -4.62
CA GLU A 42 -5.18 10.16 -5.14
C GLU A 42 -4.10 11.00 -5.82
N ILE A 43 -4.39 11.49 -7.04
CA ILE A 43 -3.58 12.53 -7.70
C ILE A 43 -4.48 13.76 -7.84
N PRO A 44 -4.31 14.81 -7.02
CA PRO A 44 -5.24 15.95 -7.01
C PRO A 44 -5.42 16.64 -8.37
N ARG A 45 -4.38 16.62 -9.22
CA ARG A 45 -4.43 17.17 -10.58
C ARG A 45 -5.32 16.35 -11.53
N TYR A 46 -5.51 15.06 -11.25
CA TYR A 46 -6.23 14.10 -12.08
C TYR A 46 -7.24 13.32 -11.22
N PRO A 47 -8.38 13.92 -10.85
CA PRO A 47 -9.38 13.29 -9.97
C PRO A 47 -10.28 12.26 -10.68
N LYS A 48 -10.03 11.95 -11.96
CA LYS A 48 -10.80 11.01 -12.77
C LYS A 48 -10.00 9.76 -13.06
#